data_AF-A0A7X4LLT2-F1
#
_entry.id   AF-A0A7X4LLT2-F1
#
_cell.length_a   1.000
_cell.length_b   1.000
_cell.length_c   1.000
_cell.angle_alpha   90.00
_cell.angle_beta   90.00
_cell.angle_gamma   90.00
#
_symmetry.space_group_name_H-M   'P 1'
#
loop_
_entity.id
_entity.type
_entity.pdbx_description
1 polymer ?
#
loop_
_entity_poly.entity_id
_entity_poly.type
_entity_poly.pdbx_seq_one_letter_code
_entity_poly.pdbx_strand_id
1 'polypeptide(L)'
;MSTLFLVTPLKMMLLGLIAILGFTIVRYSWVAFSGEADRSRFLRALLATIASVVVVISSNHLLLFWAAWVSVSLTLHRLILFYPERPRAQLAAHKKFLLARLSELLLAAAFVALYGQFKTPYINEIVQQASFAHGSTNISVAAVLLAIVALIKCAQLPMHGWLIQVVEAPTPVSALLHAGIVNLGGILLLFFAPILASSSFACWLVVVLAGVSTVIAGLVSTTRISVKVKLAWSTSSQMGLMLVEVALGLYEMALLHLFAHSFYKAYSFLNSGNTVNHYLAAKLAGSVKPKLKHWLMALSISLAMLAVAQWQFAIMTSFAATTLVWFALTALIVPSLTRLDKGTLPRMAISIGFAALLLTLYTTAKHHLAVLMGLDAPLNLIADSFVALLFIGLFVLSIALQYWPHIHWVKRLFIWLNAGAYLDEWSTRLTLKLWPSESLLKLQHTDWQVETEAK
;
A
#
# COMPACT_ATOMS: atom_id res chain seq x y z
N MET A 1 27.46 -13.17 11.89
CA MET A 1 27.11 -14.60 11.78
C MET A 1 26.55 -14.84 10.39
N SER A 2 27.22 -15.66 9.59
CA SER A 2 26.93 -15.98 8.19
C SER A 2 25.87 -17.10 8.07
N THR A 3 24.70 -16.88 8.66
CA THR A 3 23.56 -17.82 8.60
C THR A 3 22.61 -17.47 7.46
N LEU A 4 21.99 -18.49 6.85
CA LEU A 4 20.98 -18.29 5.78
C LEU A 4 19.75 -17.53 6.26
N PHE A 5 19.39 -17.70 7.54
CA PHE A 5 18.31 -17.00 8.21
C PHE A 5 18.87 -16.10 9.30
N LEU A 6 18.26 -14.93 9.47
CA LEU A 6 18.59 -14.00 10.55
C LEU A 6 17.30 -13.45 11.13
N VAL A 7 17.18 -13.51 12.44
CA VAL A 7 16.02 -13.05 13.19
C VAL A 7 16.42 -11.82 13.99
N THR A 8 15.99 -10.64 13.52
CA THR A 8 16.16 -9.36 14.21
C THR A 8 14.84 -8.93 14.86
N PRO A 9 14.82 -7.95 15.80
CA PRO A 9 13.58 -7.42 16.36
C PRO A 9 12.57 -6.99 15.28
N LEU A 10 13.02 -6.25 14.26
CA LEU A 10 12.21 -5.88 13.10
C LEU A 10 11.59 -7.10 12.41
N LYS A 11 12.40 -8.11 12.10
CA LYS A 11 11.92 -9.34 11.44
C LYS A 11 10.95 -10.11 12.31
N MET A 12 11.16 -10.17 13.63
CA MET A 12 10.22 -10.80 14.57
C MET A 12 8.86 -10.11 14.57
N MET A 13 8.84 -8.77 14.57
CA MET A 13 7.59 -8.02 14.49
C MET A 13 6.85 -8.31 13.17
N LEU A 14 7.58 -8.34 12.05
CA LEU A 14 7.00 -8.66 10.73
C LEU A 14 6.51 -10.12 10.64
N LEU A 15 7.24 -11.07 11.22
CA LEU A 15 6.82 -12.48 11.28
C LEU A 15 5.56 -12.64 12.15
N GLY A 16 5.48 -11.92 13.27
CA GLY A 16 4.27 -11.87 14.11
C GLY A 16 3.06 -11.33 13.35
N LEU A 17 3.25 -10.26 12.59
CA LEU A 17 2.21 -9.71 11.70
C LEU A 17 1.73 -10.76 10.68
N ILE A 18 2.66 -11.42 9.97
CA ILE A 18 2.32 -12.45 9.00
C ILE A 18 1.58 -13.62 9.65
N ALA A 19 1.99 -14.04 10.86
CA ALA A 19 1.33 -15.12 11.58
C ALA A 19 -0.13 -14.77 11.90
N ILE A 20 -0.39 -13.57 12.41
CA ILE A 20 -1.75 -13.12 12.75
C ILE A 20 -2.62 -13.00 11.49
N LEU A 21 -2.10 -12.38 10.42
CA LEU A 21 -2.81 -12.26 9.15
C LEU A 21 -3.06 -13.62 8.51
N GLY A 22 -2.03 -14.48 8.47
CA GLY A 22 -2.10 -15.82 7.92
C GLY A 22 -3.15 -16.67 8.63
N PHE A 23 -3.14 -16.66 9.97
CA PHE A 23 -4.16 -17.35 10.77
C PHE A 23 -5.58 -16.84 10.43
N THR A 24 -5.77 -15.52 10.43
CA THR A 24 -7.08 -14.90 10.16
C THR A 24 -7.58 -15.25 8.75
N ILE A 25 -6.73 -15.13 7.73
CA ILE A 25 -7.09 -15.38 6.33
C ILE A 25 -7.34 -16.87 6.10
N VAL A 26 -6.55 -17.77 6.69
CA VAL A 26 -6.77 -19.22 6.58
C VAL A 26 -8.09 -19.61 7.24
N ARG A 27 -8.37 -19.12 8.46
CA ARG A 27 -9.63 -19.38 9.15
C ARG A 27 -10.84 -18.87 8.37
N TYR A 28 -10.76 -17.64 7.85
CA TYR A 28 -11.81 -17.09 6.99
C TYR A 28 -12.01 -17.95 5.73
N SER A 29 -10.91 -18.34 5.06
CA SER A 29 -10.96 -19.15 3.83
C SER A 29 -11.58 -20.52 4.07
N TRP A 30 -11.30 -21.14 5.22
CA TRP A 30 -11.86 -22.43 5.59
C TRP A 30 -13.40 -22.42 5.61
N VAL A 31 -13.97 -21.36 6.18
CA VAL A 31 -15.42 -21.15 6.26
C VAL A 31 -16.00 -20.71 4.93
N ALA A 32 -15.36 -19.73 4.27
CA ALA A 32 -15.86 -19.14 3.02
C ALA A 32 -15.94 -20.13 1.86
N PHE A 33 -15.12 -21.18 1.86
CA PHE A 33 -15.08 -22.20 0.81
C PHE A 33 -15.63 -23.56 1.25
N SER A 34 -16.46 -23.61 2.29
CA SER A 34 -16.98 -24.88 2.84
C SER A 34 -17.75 -25.73 1.83
N GLY A 35 -18.39 -25.10 0.84
CA GLY A 35 -19.11 -25.75 -0.27
C GLY A 35 -18.33 -25.90 -1.58
N GLU A 36 -17.08 -25.45 -1.66
CA GLU A 36 -16.29 -25.55 -2.90
C GLU A 36 -15.54 -26.88 -2.98
N ALA A 37 -15.67 -27.60 -4.10
CA ALA A 37 -14.94 -28.83 -4.37
C ALA A 37 -13.40 -28.61 -4.32
N ASP A 38 -12.95 -27.46 -4.83
CA ASP A 38 -11.54 -27.10 -4.97
C ASP A 38 -10.93 -26.42 -3.72
N ARG A 39 -11.62 -26.46 -2.57
CA ARG A 39 -11.13 -25.86 -1.30
C ARG A 39 -9.71 -26.30 -0.93
N SER A 40 -9.40 -27.59 -1.08
CA SER A 40 -8.07 -28.12 -0.70
C SER A 40 -6.94 -27.55 -1.56
N ARG A 41 -7.18 -27.36 -2.87
CA ARG A 41 -6.25 -26.72 -3.81
C ARG A 41 -5.98 -25.28 -3.39
N PHE A 42 -7.04 -24.54 -3.05
CA PHE A 42 -6.95 -23.17 -2.56
C PHE A 42 -6.08 -23.07 -1.31
N LEU A 43 -6.38 -23.87 -0.28
CA LEU A 43 -5.68 -23.82 1.00
C LEU A 43 -4.19 -24.18 0.87
N ARG A 44 -3.85 -25.17 0.04
CA ARG A 44 -2.44 -25.49 -0.24
C ARG A 44 -1.70 -24.32 -0.88
N ALA A 45 -2.31 -23.67 -1.87
CA ALA A 45 -1.71 -22.50 -2.52
C ALA A 45 -1.59 -21.30 -1.56
N LEU A 46 -2.57 -21.13 -0.66
CA LEU A 46 -2.56 -20.09 0.37
C LEU A 46 -1.41 -20.30 1.35
N LEU A 47 -1.29 -21.51 1.91
CA LEU A 47 -0.23 -21.87 2.84
C LEU A 47 1.15 -21.78 2.19
N ALA A 48 1.30 -22.25 0.95
CA ALA A 48 2.55 -22.13 0.21
C ALA A 48 2.96 -20.66 -0.02
N THR A 49 1.98 -19.77 -0.27
CA THR A 49 2.22 -18.34 -0.41
C THR A 49 2.67 -17.72 0.92
N ILE A 50 1.97 -18.02 2.02
CA ILE A 50 2.34 -17.54 3.36
C ILE A 50 3.73 -18.04 3.75
N ALA A 51 4.02 -19.33 3.55
CA ALA A 51 5.34 -19.91 3.82
C ALA A 51 6.44 -19.23 3.01
N SER A 52 6.20 -18.96 1.72
CA SER A 52 7.16 -18.24 0.88
C SER A 52 7.42 -16.82 1.40
N VAL A 53 6.39 -16.10 1.87
CA VAL A 53 6.53 -14.78 2.49
C VAL A 53 7.36 -14.87 3.79
N VAL A 54 7.11 -15.87 4.64
CA VAL A 54 7.89 -16.10 5.86
C VAL A 54 9.37 -16.30 5.53
N VAL A 55 9.69 -17.10 4.50
CA VAL A 55 11.07 -17.30 4.05
C VAL A 55 11.70 -15.99 3.55
N VAL A 56 10.97 -15.17 2.78
CA VAL A 56 11.48 -13.84 2.35
C VAL A 56 11.89 -13.00 3.56
N ILE A 57 11.04 -12.91 4.59
CA ILE A 57 11.27 -12.05 5.76
C ILE A 57 12.43 -12.57 6.61
N SER A 58 12.52 -13.88 6.83
CA SER A 58 13.57 -14.48 7.67
C SER A 58 14.92 -14.59 6.95
N SER A 59 14.94 -14.54 5.62
CA SER A 59 16.15 -14.68 4.81
C SER A 59 17.22 -13.63 5.13
N ASN A 60 18.46 -14.09 5.19
CA ASN A 60 19.66 -13.27 5.30
C ASN A 60 20.61 -13.44 4.12
N HIS A 61 20.26 -14.29 3.15
CA HIS A 61 21.08 -14.57 1.98
C HIS A 61 20.37 -14.09 0.70
N LEU A 62 21.07 -13.34 -0.16
CA LEU A 62 20.49 -12.73 -1.37
C LEU A 62 19.77 -13.74 -2.27
N LEU A 63 20.39 -14.89 -2.56
CA LEU A 63 19.79 -15.93 -3.41
C LEU A 63 18.53 -16.55 -2.80
N LEU A 64 18.54 -16.82 -1.49
CA LEU A 64 17.38 -17.39 -0.79
C LEU A 64 16.22 -16.38 -0.77
N PHE A 65 16.53 -15.11 -0.48
CA PHE A 65 15.56 -14.02 -0.53
C PHE A 65 14.91 -13.93 -1.92
N TRP A 66 15.72 -13.94 -2.98
CA TRP A 66 15.23 -13.88 -4.36
C TRP A 66 14.39 -15.11 -4.73
N ALA A 67 14.86 -16.32 -4.43
CA ALA A 67 14.13 -17.55 -4.74
C ALA A 67 12.77 -17.59 -4.02
N ALA A 68 12.73 -17.20 -2.74
CA ALA A 68 11.49 -17.11 -1.98
C ALA A 68 10.56 -16.02 -2.54
N TRP A 69 11.09 -14.89 -2.97
CA TRP A 69 10.32 -13.82 -3.61
C TRP A 69 9.67 -14.24 -4.93
N VAL A 70 10.41 -15.00 -5.76
CA VAL A 70 9.88 -15.64 -6.97
C VAL A 70 8.80 -16.66 -6.61
N SER A 71 9.01 -17.46 -5.54
CA SER A 71 8.03 -18.43 -5.05
C SER A 71 6.71 -17.76 -4.64
N VAL A 72 6.74 -16.66 -3.88
CA VAL A 72 5.54 -15.87 -3.51
C VAL A 72 4.75 -15.51 -4.77
N SER A 73 5.43 -15.07 -5.83
CA SER A 73 4.79 -14.70 -7.08
C SER A 73 4.12 -15.89 -7.78
N LEU A 74 4.79 -17.04 -7.84
CA LEU A 74 4.28 -18.23 -8.51
C LEU A 74 3.08 -18.84 -7.77
N THR A 75 3.16 -18.95 -6.44
CA THR A 75 2.05 -19.48 -5.62
C THR A 75 0.86 -18.54 -5.63
N LEU A 76 1.09 -17.23 -5.59
CA LEU A 76 0.03 -16.22 -5.72
C LEU A 76 -0.67 -16.30 -7.07
N HIS A 77 0.04 -16.60 -8.16
CA HIS A 77 -0.58 -16.73 -9.47
C HIS A 77 -1.67 -17.82 -9.48
N ARG A 78 -1.43 -18.93 -8.78
CA ARG A 78 -2.42 -20.00 -8.58
C ARG A 78 -3.65 -19.54 -7.78
N LEU A 79 -3.48 -18.63 -6.82
CA LEU A 79 -4.59 -18.07 -6.04
C LEU A 79 -5.45 -17.10 -6.86
N ILE A 80 -4.83 -16.32 -7.74
CA ILE A 80 -5.55 -15.39 -8.64
C ILE A 80 -6.39 -16.18 -9.65
N LEU A 81 -5.81 -17.26 -10.22
CA LEU A 81 -6.48 -18.16 -11.15
C LEU A 81 -7.29 -19.26 -10.44
N PHE A 82 -7.89 -18.96 -9.28
CA PHE A 82 -8.78 -19.92 -8.63
C PHE A 82 -10.01 -20.25 -9.51
N TYR A 83 -10.52 -19.25 -10.23
CA TYR A 83 -11.56 -19.39 -11.26
C TYR A 83 -10.97 -19.04 -12.65
N PRO A 84 -10.27 -19.98 -13.30
CA PRO A 84 -9.52 -19.70 -14.53
C PRO A 84 -10.42 -19.38 -15.74
N GLU A 85 -11.68 -19.82 -15.72
CA GLU A 85 -12.64 -19.58 -16.81
C GLU A 85 -13.06 -18.11 -16.94
N ARG A 86 -12.75 -17.26 -15.96
CA ARG A 86 -13.10 -15.83 -16.02
C ARG A 86 -12.08 -15.05 -16.85
N PRO A 87 -12.45 -14.42 -17.98
CA PRO A 87 -11.51 -13.68 -18.83
C PRO A 87 -10.80 -12.54 -18.07
N ARG A 88 -11.51 -11.88 -17.15
CA ARG A 88 -10.92 -10.82 -16.31
C ARG A 88 -9.87 -11.34 -15.33
N ALA A 89 -10.05 -12.55 -14.79
CA ALA A 89 -9.07 -13.17 -13.90
C ALA A 89 -7.79 -13.55 -14.69
N GLN A 90 -7.95 -14.05 -15.91
CA GLN A 90 -6.84 -14.34 -16.83
C GLN A 90 -6.06 -13.07 -17.18
N LEU A 91 -6.75 -11.98 -17.52
CA LEU A 91 -6.10 -10.69 -17.82
C LEU A 91 -5.28 -10.19 -16.61
N ALA A 92 -5.89 -10.20 -15.44
CA ALA A 92 -5.25 -9.76 -14.20
C ALA A 92 -4.02 -10.63 -13.87
N ALA A 93 -4.15 -11.95 -13.99
CA ALA A 93 -3.07 -12.90 -13.76
C ALA A 93 -1.91 -12.71 -14.75
N HIS A 94 -2.21 -12.46 -16.03
CA HIS A 94 -1.22 -12.22 -17.08
C HIS A 94 -0.40 -10.95 -16.83
N LYS A 95 -1.07 -9.81 -16.60
CA LYS A 95 -0.40 -8.55 -16.27
C LYS A 95 0.45 -8.67 -15.01
N LYS A 96 -0.09 -9.31 -13.98
CA LYS A 96 0.63 -9.60 -12.73
C LYS A 96 1.85 -10.49 -12.96
N PHE A 97 1.76 -11.49 -13.84
CA PHE A 97 2.88 -12.36 -14.16
C PHE A 97 4.02 -11.57 -14.83
N LEU A 98 3.73 -10.80 -15.87
CA LEU A 98 4.74 -10.01 -16.59
C LEU A 98 5.46 -9.01 -15.69
N LEU A 99 4.71 -8.20 -14.93
CA LEU A 99 5.30 -7.23 -14.02
C LEU A 99 6.07 -7.90 -12.87
N ALA A 100 5.62 -9.07 -12.40
CA ALA A 100 6.36 -9.83 -11.42
C ALA A 100 7.69 -10.35 -11.97
N ARG A 101 7.71 -10.95 -13.17
CA ARG A 101 8.95 -11.41 -13.81
C ARG A 101 9.93 -10.26 -14.02
N LEU A 102 9.45 -9.11 -14.52
CA LEU A 102 10.28 -7.91 -14.65
C LEU A 102 10.89 -7.49 -13.30
N SER A 103 10.07 -7.38 -12.25
CA SER A 103 10.56 -7.01 -10.91
C SER A 103 11.59 -8.00 -10.35
N GLU A 104 11.45 -9.29 -10.64
CA GLU A 104 12.36 -10.32 -10.15
C GLU A 104 13.70 -10.32 -10.89
N LEU A 105 13.69 -10.04 -12.19
CA LEU A 105 14.92 -9.83 -12.97
C LEU A 105 15.68 -8.60 -12.48
N LEU A 106 14.97 -7.49 -12.23
CA LEU A 106 15.57 -6.28 -11.67
C LEU A 106 16.13 -6.50 -10.26
N LEU A 107 15.42 -7.27 -9.43
CA LEU A 107 15.90 -7.64 -8.09
C LEU A 107 17.15 -8.53 -8.17
N ALA A 108 17.18 -9.50 -9.08
CA ALA A 108 18.38 -10.31 -9.32
C ALA A 108 19.56 -9.45 -9.76
N ALA A 109 19.35 -8.52 -10.69
CA ALA A 109 20.39 -7.59 -11.14
C ALA A 109 20.91 -6.70 -10.00
N ALA A 110 20.02 -6.21 -9.13
CA ALA A 110 20.40 -5.45 -7.93
C ALA A 110 21.29 -6.30 -7.01
N PHE A 111 20.90 -7.56 -6.78
CA PHE A 111 21.66 -8.48 -5.93
C PHE A 111 23.03 -8.84 -6.52
N VAL A 112 23.13 -8.99 -7.85
CA VAL A 112 24.41 -9.16 -8.53
C VAL A 112 25.30 -7.93 -8.36
N ALA A 113 24.76 -6.71 -8.49
CA ALA A 113 25.51 -5.48 -8.27
C ALA A 113 26.01 -5.36 -6.81
N LEU A 114 25.17 -5.70 -5.83
CA LEU A 114 25.54 -5.72 -4.41
C LEU A 114 26.63 -6.75 -4.12
N TYR A 115 26.49 -7.98 -4.63
CA TYR A 115 27.53 -9.00 -4.49
C TYR A 115 28.82 -8.57 -5.18
N GLY A 116 28.73 -7.94 -6.35
CA GLY A 116 29.87 -7.39 -7.07
C GLY A 116 30.67 -6.37 -6.26
N GLN A 117 29.98 -5.54 -5.47
CA GLN A 117 30.58 -4.54 -4.59
C GLN A 117 31.13 -5.13 -3.28
N PHE A 118 30.30 -5.83 -2.52
CA PHE A 118 30.61 -6.23 -1.14
C PHE A 118 31.26 -7.61 -1.04
N LYS A 119 31.24 -8.40 -2.12
CA LYS A 119 31.80 -9.77 -2.20
C LYS A 119 31.25 -10.75 -1.15
N THR A 120 30.11 -10.43 -0.54
CA THR A 120 29.37 -11.29 0.39
C THR A 120 27.92 -11.42 -0.08
N PRO A 121 27.30 -12.61 0.02
CA PRO A 121 25.88 -12.79 -0.29
C PRO A 121 24.97 -12.53 0.92
N TYR A 122 25.52 -12.16 2.08
CA TYR A 122 24.76 -11.98 3.31
C TYR A 122 24.25 -10.55 3.46
N ILE A 123 22.93 -10.41 3.59
CA ILE A 123 22.20 -9.13 3.61
C ILE A 123 22.65 -8.26 4.80
N ASN A 124 22.79 -8.84 5.99
CA ASN A 124 23.22 -8.10 7.17
C ASN A 124 24.62 -7.48 7.00
N GLU A 125 25.56 -8.21 6.39
CA GLU A 125 26.92 -7.72 6.14
C GLU A 125 26.90 -6.60 5.09
N ILE A 126 26.16 -6.79 3.99
CA ILE A 126 25.97 -5.77 2.95
C ILE A 126 25.43 -4.47 3.56
N VAL A 127 24.38 -4.56 4.36
CA VAL A 127 23.70 -3.40 4.94
C VAL A 127 24.58 -2.70 5.98
N GLN A 128 25.35 -3.44 6.78
CA GLN A 128 26.32 -2.86 7.73
C GLN A 128 27.47 -2.13 7.03
N GLN A 129 27.95 -2.68 5.91
CA GLN A 129 29.05 -2.09 5.14
C GLN A 129 28.62 -0.93 4.24
N ALA A 130 27.33 -0.85 3.89
CA ALA A 130 26.77 0.18 3.02
C ALA A 130 27.10 1.61 3.49
N SER A 131 27.09 1.84 4.80
CA SER A 131 27.38 3.13 5.44
C SER A 131 28.80 3.64 5.19
N PHE A 132 29.73 2.76 4.81
CA PHE A 132 31.14 3.10 4.58
C PHE A 132 31.51 3.16 3.09
N ALA A 133 30.58 2.84 2.20
CA ALA A 133 30.82 2.69 0.77
C ALA A 133 30.13 3.77 -0.08
N HIS A 134 30.11 5.02 0.40
CA HIS A 134 29.51 6.14 -0.34
C HIS A 134 30.19 6.36 -1.71
N GLY A 135 29.38 6.68 -2.72
CA GLY A 135 29.88 7.03 -4.07
C GLY A 135 30.16 5.84 -5.00
N SER A 136 29.98 4.60 -4.56
CA SER A 136 30.10 3.44 -5.47
C SER A 136 28.99 3.44 -6.53
N THR A 137 29.37 3.29 -7.80
CA THR A 137 28.45 3.11 -8.92
C THR A 137 27.58 1.86 -8.75
N ASN A 138 28.15 0.75 -8.26
CA ASN A 138 27.41 -0.50 -8.08
C ASN A 138 26.30 -0.36 -7.03
N ILE A 139 26.58 0.35 -5.94
CA ILE A 139 25.59 0.61 -4.89
C ILE A 139 24.49 1.54 -5.41
N SER A 140 24.86 2.57 -6.16
CA SER A 140 23.89 3.50 -6.77
C SER A 140 22.97 2.78 -7.76
N VAL A 141 23.52 1.90 -8.61
CA VAL A 141 22.73 1.07 -9.54
C VAL A 141 21.82 0.12 -8.76
N ALA A 142 22.33 -0.56 -7.73
CA ALA A 142 21.53 -1.43 -6.88
C ALA A 142 20.38 -0.67 -6.20
N ALA A 143 20.64 0.52 -5.66
CA ALA A 143 19.63 1.37 -5.02
C ALA A 143 18.50 1.74 -6.00
N VAL A 144 18.84 2.14 -7.22
CA VAL A 144 17.84 2.47 -8.27
C VAL A 144 17.03 1.24 -8.66
N LEU A 145 17.67 0.09 -8.85
CA LEU A 145 16.97 -1.15 -9.18
C LEU A 145 16.02 -1.57 -8.05
N LEU A 146 16.46 -1.50 -6.78
CA LEU A 146 15.62 -1.78 -5.61
C LEU A 146 14.42 -0.82 -5.54
N ALA A 147 14.62 0.47 -5.81
CA ALA A 147 13.56 1.47 -5.88
C ALA A 147 12.51 1.11 -6.96
N ILE A 148 12.94 0.75 -8.16
CA ILE A 148 12.03 0.34 -9.25
C ILE A 148 11.28 -0.94 -8.88
N VAL A 149 11.95 -1.93 -8.29
CA VAL A 149 11.31 -3.17 -7.81
C VAL A 149 10.22 -2.86 -6.80
N ALA A 150 10.50 -1.98 -5.83
CA ALA A 150 9.53 -1.57 -4.83
C ALA A 150 8.34 -0.82 -5.45
N LEU A 151 8.57 0.10 -6.40
CA LEU A 151 7.50 0.80 -7.12
C LEU A 151 6.57 -0.16 -7.88
N ILE A 152 7.13 -1.17 -8.57
CA ILE A 152 6.35 -2.18 -9.27
C ILE A 152 5.53 -3.02 -8.27
N LYS A 153 6.16 -3.51 -7.20
CA LYS A 153 5.54 -4.41 -6.21
C LYS A 153 4.55 -3.73 -5.29
N CYS A 154 4.70 -2.44 -5.05
CA CYS A 154 3.71 -1.62 -4.37
C CYS A 154 2.63 -1.08 -5.33
N ALA A 155 2.63 -1.51 -6.60
CA ALA A 155 1.63 -1.12 -7.59
C ALA A 155 1.50 0.40 -7.75
N GLN A 156 2.64 1.09 -7.88
CA GLN A 156 2.68 2.53 -8.10
C GLN A 156 2.44 2.88 -9.58
N LEU A 157 1.94 4.08 -9.86
CA LEU A 157 1.67 4.54 -11.22
C LEU A 157 2.94 4.57 -12.08
N PRO A 158 2.88 4.17 -13.37
CA PRO A 158 1.69 3.66 -14.09
C PRO A 158 1.47 2.14 -13.95
N MET A 159 2.31 1.43 -13.19
CA MET A 159 2.29 -0.04 -13.06
C MET A 159 1.21 -0.58 -12.11
N HIS A 160 0.38 0.28 -11.53
CA HIS A 160 -0.72 -0.06 -10.61
C HIS A 160 -1.73 -1.13 -11.10
N GLY A 161 -1.90 -1.26 -12.42
CA GLY A 161 -2.95 -2.05 -13.04
C GLY A 161 -3.02 -3.51 -12.59
N TRP A 162 -1.87 -4.13 -12.31
CA TRP A 162 -1.85 -5.53 -11.85
C TRP A 162 -2.52 -5.70 -10.49
N LEU A 163 -2.52 -4.69 -9.62
CA LEU A 163 -3.14 -4.79 -8.30
C LEU A 163 -4.63 -4.45 -8.38
N ILE A 164 -4.99 -3.40 -9.14
CA ILE A 164 -6.37 -2.95 -9.26
C ILE A 164 -7.26 -4.00 -9.93
N GLN A 165 -6.74 -4.75 -10.90
CA GLN A 165 -7.52 -5.76 -11.61
C GLN A 165 -7.67 -7.09 -10.85
N VAL A 166 -6.83 -7.35 -9.85
CA VAL A 166 -6.86 -8.60 -9.07
C VAL A 166 -8.01 -8.63 -8.03
N VAL A 167 -8.84 -7.57 -7.98
CA VAL A 167 -10.11 -7.58 -7.24
C VAL A 167 -11.10 -8.66 -7.69
N GLU A 168 -10.88 -9.24 -8.88
CA GLU A 168 -11.61 -10.39 -9.42
C GLU A 168 -11.27 -11.72 -8.71
N ALA A 169 -10.13 -11.77 -8.01
CA ALA A 169 -9.77 -12.93 -7.20
C ALA A 169 -10.70 -13.04 -5.97
N PRO A 170 -10.82 -14.25 -5.38
CA PRO A 170 -11.64 -14.44 -4.19
C PRO A 170 -11.26 -13.48 -3.04
N THR A 171 -12.23 -13.09 -2.23
CA THR A 171 -12.06 -12.11 -1.14
C THR A 171 -10.86 -12.41 -0.21
N PRO A 172 -10.57 -13.67 0.20
CA PRO A 172 -9.39 -13.95 1.00
C PRO A 172 -8.07 -13.68 0.27
N VAL A 173 -8.02 -13.87 -1.06
CA VAL A 173 -6.85 -13.56 -1.90
C VAL A 173 -6.65 -12.05 -1.96
N SER A 174 -7.73 -11.28 -2.14
CA SER A 174 -7.68 -9.82 -2.08
C SER A 174 -7.14 -9.35 -0.71
N ALA A 175 -7.65 -9.91 0.40
CA ALA A 175 -7.16 -9.57 1.73
C ALA A 175 -5.65 -9.86 1.88
N LEU A 176 -5.19 -11.06 1.49
CA LEU A 176 -3.77 -11.43 1.51
C LEU A 176 -2.89 -10.49 0.67
N LEU A 177 -3.36 -10.16 -0.54
CA LEU A 177 -2.65 -9.29 -1.47
C LEU A 177 -2.49 -7.88 -0.94
N HIS A 178 -3.60 -7.26 -0.54
CA HIS A 178 -3.65 -5.85 -0.20
C HIS A 178 -3.19 -5.54 1.22
N ALA A 179 -3.24 -6.51 2.13
CA ALA A 179 -2.79 -6.37 3.50
C ALA A 179 -1.39 -6.96 3.75
N GLY A 180 -0.93 -7.89 2.91
CA GLY A 180 0.33 -8.61 3.12
C GLY A 180 1.29 -8.47 1.95
N ILE A 181 0.99 -9.12 0.82
CA ILE A 181 1.97 -9.31 -0.26
C ILE A 181 2.44 -7.99 -0.88
N VAL A 182 1.54 -7.01 -1.05
CA VAL A 182 1.90 -5.70 -1.59
C VAL A 182 2.92 -4.96 -0.72
N ASN A 183 2.92 -5.21 0.60
CA ASN A 183 3.84 -4.58 1.54
C ASN A 183 5.29 -5.07 1.36
N LEU A 184 5.52 -6.18 0.65
CA LEU A 184 6.86 -6.69 0.40
C LEU A 184 7.78 -5.68 -0.30
N GLY A 185 7.23 -4.78 -1.13
CA GLY A 185 8.01 -3.69 -1.73
C GLY A 185 8.53 -2.70 -0.69
N GLY A 186 7.69 -2.31 0.28
CA GLY A 186 8.11 -1.46 1.39
C GLY A 186 9.06 -2.16 2.36
N ILE A 187 8.82 -3.45 2.66
CA ILE A 187 9.73 -4.28 3.48
C ILE A 187 11.11 -4.41 2.82
N LEU A 188 11.15 -4.59 1.49
CA LEU A 188 12.39 -4.62 0.73
C LEU A 188 13.18 -3.33 0.95
N LEU A 189 12.56 -2.16 0.78
CA LEU A 189 13.27 -0.89 1.00
C LEU A 189 13.68 -0.69 2.46
N LEU A 190 12.88 -1.15 3.44
CA LEU A 190 13.28 -1.11 4.84
C LEU A 190 14.52 -1.98 5.13
N PHE A 191 14.58 -3.19 4.57
CA PHE A 191 15.74 -4.08 4.77
C PHE A 191 17.00 -3.54 4.11
N PHE A 192 16.86 -2.86 2.97
CA PHE A 192 17.98 -2.27 2.23
C PHE A 192 18.02 -0.74 2.38
N ALA A 193 17.49 -0.19 3.48
CA ALA A 193 17.37 1.25 3.68
C ALA A 193 18.72 2.00 3.58
N PRO A 194 19.83 1.51 4.17
CA PRO A 194 21.14 2.13 3.98
C PRO A 194 21.63 2.14 2.53
N ILE A 195 21.30 1.11 1.74
CA ILE A 195 21.62 1.07 0.30
C ILE A 195 20.80 2.12 -0.45
N LEU A 196 19.49 2.23 -0.17
CA LEU A 196 18.64 3.26 -0.78
C LEU A 196 19.15 4.67 -0.44
N ALA A 197 19.42 4.93 0.84
CA ALA A 197 19.88 6.23 1.34
C ALA A 197 21.23 6.67 0.76
N SER A 198 22.06 5.72 0.30
CA SER A 198 23.34 6.02 -0.36
C SER A 198 23.19 6.68 -1.74
N SER A 199 21.99 6.63 -2.36
CA SER A 199 21.72 7.19 -3.68
C SER A 199 20.58 8.19 -3.63
N SER A 200 20.94 9.48 -3.68
CA SER A 200 19.96 10.58 -3.72
C SER A 200 18.99 10.44 -4.91
N PHE A 201 19.49 9.99 -6.06
CA PHE A 201 18.66 9.75 -7.24
C PHE A 201 17.62 8.64 -7.01
N ALA A 202 17.99 7.53 -6.36
CA ALA A 202 17.05 6.47 -6.02
C ALA A 202 15.96 6.96 -5.04
N CYS A 203 16.34 7.72 -4.01
CA CYS A 203 15.36 8.34 -3.09
C CYS A 203 14.40 9.28 -3.83
N TRP A 204 14.91 10.18 -4.68
CA TRP A 204 14.07 11.10 -5.45
C TRP A 204 13.15 10.38 -6.43
N LEU A 205 13.63 9.30 -7.07
CA LEU A 205 12.82 8.47 -7.94
C LEU A 205 11.62 7.87 -7.19
N VAL A 206 11.83 7.37 -5.96
CA VAL A 206 10.74 6.90 -5.10
C VAL A 206 9.82 8.05 -4.69
N VAL A 207 10.36 9.14 -4.15
CA VAL A 207 9.58 10.30 -3.67
C VAL A 207 8.65 10.84 -4.74
N VAL A 208 9.15 11.04 -5.96
CA VAL A 208 8.35 11.60 -7.06
C VAL A 208 7.30 10.60 -7.53
N LEU A 209 7.69 9.38 -7.86
CA LEU A 209 6.76 8.41 -8.46
C LEU A 209 5.73 7.92 -7.44
N ALA A 210 6.16 7.53 -6.25
CA ALA A 210 5.27 7.08 -5.19
C ALA A 210 4.45 8.24 -4.60
N GLY A 211 5.00 9.46 -4.49
CA GLY A 211 4.27 10.63 -4.02
C GLY A 211 3.15 11.04 -4.97
N VAL A 212 3.43 11.16 -6.26
CA VAL A 212 2.39 11.46 -7.27
C VAL A 212 1.35 10.35 -7.33
N SER A 213 1.80 9.09 -7.30
CA SER A 213 0.92 7.92 -7.23
C SER A 213 0.01 7.94 -6.00
N THR A 214 0.53 8.35 -4.82
CA THR A 214 -0.24 8.51 -3.58
C THR A 214 -1.42 9.45 -3.77
N VAL A 215 -1.17 10.63 -4.36
CA VAL A 215 -2.20 11.65 -4.59
C VAL A 215 -3.23 11.15 -5.59
N ILE A 216 -2.80 10.70 -6.77
CA ILE A 216 -3.73 10.28 -7.82
C ILE A 216 -4.55 9.07 -7.35
N ALA A 217 -3.92 8.05 -6.80
CA ALA A 217 -4.62 6.85 -6.32
C ALA A 217 -5.58 7.17 -5.15
N GLY A 218 -5.19 8.10 -4.27
CA GLY A 218 -6.04 8.59 -3.19
C GLY A 218 -7.29 9.27 -3.74
N LEU A 219 -7.13 10.19 -4.69
CA LEU A 219 -8.24 10.87 -5.35
C LEU A 219 -9.12 9.91 -6.18
N VAL A 220 -8.54 8.95 -6.89
CA VAL A 220 -9.34 7.94 -7.60
C VAL A 220 -10.19 7.15 -6.60
N SER A 221 -9.64 6.76 -5.45
CA SER A 221 -10.36 5.97 -4.45
C SER A 221 -11.62 6.68 -3.91
N THR A 222 -11.67 8.02 -3.89
CA THR A 222 -12.87 8.76 -3.45
C THR A 222 -13.98 8.76 -4.49
N THR A 223 -13.65 8.51 -5.76
CA THR A 223 -14.61 8.52 -6.88
C THR A 223 -15.19 7.14 -7.22
N ARG A 224 -14.47 6.06 -6.88
CA ARG A 224 -14.88 4.69 -7.23
C ARG A 224 -16.09 4.21 -6.41
N ILE A 225 -17.08 3.68 -7.12
CA ILE A 225 -18.34 3.17 -6.55
C ILE A 225 -18.17 1.75 -6.00
N SER A 226 -17.42 0.89 -6.70
CA SER A 226 -17.18 -0.49 -6.24
C SER A 226 -16.30 -0.51 -4.99
N VAL A 227 -16.79 -1.13 -3.92
CA VAL A 227 -16.10 -1.22 -2.63
C VAL A 227 -14.72 -1.85 -2.78
N LYS A 228 -14.61 -2.99 -3.47
CA LYS A 228 -13.32 -3.68 -3.67
C LYS A 228 -12.34 -2.86 -4.50
N VAL A 229 -12.81 -2.22 -5.57
CA VAL A 229 -11.97 -1.36 -6.43
C VAL A 229 -11.49 -0.14 -5.66
N LYS A 230 -12.37 0.51 -4.89
CA LYS A 230 -12.01 1.61 -3.98
C LYS A 230 -10.96 1.18 -2.95
N LEU A 231 -11.13 0.01 -2.35
CA LEU A 231 -10.15 -0.55 -1.41
C LEU A 231 -8.80 -0.85 -2.08
N ALA A 232 -8.80 -1.32 -3.33
CA ALA A 232 -7.59 -1.56 -4.09
C ALA A 232 -6.84 -0.26 -4.44
N TRP A 233 -7.54 0.77 -4.91
CA TRP A 233 -6.95 2.10 -5.18
C TRP A 233 -6.39 2.75 -3.92
N SER A 234 -7.14 2.70 -2.82
CA SER A 234 -6.61 3.19 -1.55
C SER A 234 -5.41 2.37 -1.06
N THR A 235 -5.27 1.09 -1.42
CA THR A 235 -4.03 0.34 -1.15
C THR A 235 -2.85 0.87 -1.96
N SER A 236 -3.02 1.13 -3.25
CA SER A 236 -1.96 1.74 -4.07
C SER A 236 -1.52 3.11 -3.50
N SER A 237 -2.48 3.91 -3.02
CA SER A 237 -2.21 5.18 -2.35
C SER A 237 -1.41 5.02 -1.05
N GLN A 238 -1.86 4.13 -0.15
CA GLN A 238 -1.17 3.89 1.13
C GLN A 238 0.22 3.28 0.95
N MET A 239 0.40 2.35 0.00
CA MET A 239 1.72 1.80 -0.31
C MET A 239 2.64 2.83 -0.96
N GLY A 240 2.10 3.79 -1.71
CA GLY A 240 2.87 4.92 -2.20
C GLY A 240 3.38 5.78 -1.05
N LEU A 241 2.51 6.09 -0.08
CA LEU A 241 2.86 6.83 1.13
C LEU A 241 3.94 6.10 1.93
N MET A 242 3.81 4.78 2.12
CA MET A 242 4.83 3.98 2.81
C MET A 242 6.20 4.06 2.12
N LEU A 243 6.23 3.99 0.78
CA LEU A 243 7.50 4.12 0.04
C LEU A 243 8.11 5.52 0.18
N VAL A 244 7.29 6.57 0.20
CA VAL A 244 7.74 7.95 0.46
C VAL A 244 8.31 8.07 1.87
N GLU A 245 7.65 7.50 2.88
CA GLU A 245 8.15 7.48 4.27
C GLU A 245 9.55 6.85 4.34
N VAL A 246 9.77 5.70 3.69
CA VAL A 246 11.10 5.07 3.63
C VAL A 246 12.12 5.95 2.89
N ALA A 247 11.75 6.53 1.75
CA ALA A 247 12.66 7.36 0.95
C ALA A 247 13.03 8.70 1.62
N LEU A 248 12.18 9.22 2.51
CA LEU A 248 12.46 10.38 3.35
C LEU A 248 13.25 10.03 4.62
N GLY A 249 13.53 8.75 4.88
CA GLY A 249 14.22 8.29 6.08
C GLY A 249 13.33 8.15 7.31
N LEU A 250 12.01 8.20 7.17
CA LEU A 250 11.02 8.06 8.25
C LEU A 250 10.68 6.58 8.46
N TYR A 251 11.69 5.75 8.74
CA TYR A 251 11.55 4.29 8.74
C TYR A 251 10.57 3.78 9.81
N GLU A 252 10.46 4.48 10.94
CA GLU A 252 9.63 4.11 12.08
C GLU A 252 8.16 4.38 11.76
N MET A 253 7.92 5.43 10.97
CA MET A 253 6.62 5.77 10.43
C MET A 253 6.20 4.74 9.39
N ALA A 254 7.10 4.38 8.47
CA ALA A 254 6.85 3.35 7.47
C ALA A 254 6.52 1.99 8.10
N LEU A 255 7.19 1.63 9.20
CA LEU A 255 6.90 0.41 9.93
C LEU A 255 5.54 0.48 10.62
N LEU A 256 5.26 1.57 11.36
CA LEU A 256 3.97 1.77 12.02
C LEU A 256 2.81 1.78 11.02
N HIS A 257 2.99 2.47 9.90
CA HIS A 257 2.10 2.47 8.74
C HIS A 257 1.85 1.04 8.29
N LEU A 258 2.90 0.27 8.02
CA LEU A 258 2.79 -1.10 7.55
C LEU A 258 1.92 -1.96 8.48
N PHE A 259 2.09 -1.85 9.80
CA PHE A 259 1.22 -2.55 10.76
C PHE A 259 -0.23 -2.10 10.67
N ALA A 260 -0.47 -0.79 10.76
CA ALA A 260 -1.81 -0.22 10.73
C ALA A 260 -2.56 -0.56 9.43
N HIS A 261 -1.90 -0.38 8.29
CA HIS A 261 -2.42 -0.70 6.97
C HIS A 261 -2.74 -2.19 6.84
N SER A 262 -1.85 -3.07 7.29
CA SER A 262 -2.07 -4.51 7.20
C SER A 262 -3.33 -4.96 7.94
N PHE A 263 -3.50 -4.54 9.19
CA PHE A 263 -4.70 -4.89 9.95
C PHE A 263 -5.96 -4.25 9.37
N TYR A 264 -5.89 -2.96 9.06
CA TYR A 264 -7.02 -2.22 8.49
C TYR A 264 -7.49 -2.80 7.15
N LYS A 265 -6.56 -3.15 6.26
CA LYS A 265 -6.89 -3.72 4.94
C LYS A 265 -7.39 -5.15 5.03
N ALA A 266 -6.79 -5.98 5.87
CA ALA A 266 -7.29 -7.34 6.08
C ALA A 266 -8.75 -7.28 6.56
N TYR A 267 -9.03 -6.47 7.58
CA TYR A 267 -10.40 -6.26 8.07
C TYR A 267 -11.33 -5.73 6.97
N SER A 268 -10.93 -4.66 6.26
CA SER A 268 -11.79 -4.01 5.26
C SER A 268 -12.13 -4.92 4.08
N PHE A 269 -11.18 -5.73 3.60
CA PHE A 269 -11.46 -6.67 2.51
C PHE A 269 -12.34 -7.82 2.97
N LEU A 270 -12.06 -8.42 4.13
CA LEU A 270 -12.86 -9.53 4.67
C LEU A 270 -14.28 -9.08 5.07
N ASN A 271 -14.45 -7.83 5.49
CA ASN A 271 -15.75 -7.22 5.83
C ASN A 271 -16.44 -6.51 4.66
N SER A 272 -15.87 -6.57 3.44
CA SER A 272 -16.40 -5.84 2.28
C SER A 272 -17.85 -6.21 1.93
N GLY A 273 -18.27 -7.45 2.23
CA GLY A 273 -19.66 -7.91 2.04
C GLY A 273 -20.68 -7.16 2.90
N ASN A 274 -20.31 -6.73 4.11
CA ASN A 274 -21.19 -5.99 5.02
C ASN A 274 -21.23 -4.49 4.74
N THR A 275 -20.39 -3.99 3.83
CA THR A 275 -20.27 -2.55 3.55
C THR A 275 -21.55 -1.94 2.97
N VAL A 276 -22.37 -2.74 2.30
CA VAL A 276 -23.68 -2.30 1.78
C VAL A 276 -24.61 -1.84 2.93
N ASN A 277 -24.64 -2.58 4.03
CA ASN A 277 -25.45 -2.22 5.20
C ASN A 277 -24.96 -0.92 5.83
N HIS A 278 -23.65 -0.71 5.92
CA HIS A 278 -23.08 0.55 6.40
C HIS A 278 -23.43 1.73 5.49
N TYR A 279 -23.42 1.53 4.17
CA TYR A 279 -23.83 2.56 3.22
C TYR A 279 -25.31 2.94 3.38
N LEU A 280 -26.20 1.96 3.53
CA LEU A 280 -27.62 2.18 3.77
C LEU A 280 -27.84 2.95 5.08
N ALA A 281 -27.16 2.56 6.17
CA ALA A 281 -27.22 3.26 7.44
C ALA A 281 -26.73 4.72 7.33
N ALA A 282 -25.63 4.96 6.62
CA ALA A 282 -25.10 6.31 6.39
C ALA A 282 -26.06 7.18 5.57
N LYS A 283 -26.75 6.61 4.58
CA LYS A 283 -27.76 7.30 3.77
C LYS A 283 -28.97 7.72 4.63
N LEU A 284 -29.42 6.85 5.53
CA LEU A 284 -30.50 7.13 6.47
C LEU A 284 -30.13 8.21 7.50
N ALA A 285 -28.87 8.25 7.93
CA ALA A 285 -28.39 9.24 8.90
C ALA A 285 -28.37 10.69 8.38
N GLY A 286 -28.52 10.90 7.06
CA GLY A 286 -28.48 12.21 6.40
C GLY A 286 -27.07 12.84 6.37
N SER A 287 -26.75 13.62 5.34
CA SER A 287 -25.47 14.34 5.25
C SER A 287 -25.68 15.85 5.38
N VAL A 288 -25.01 16.47 6.35
CA VAL A 288 -24.94 17.94 6.45
C VAL A 288 -23.63 18.40 5.83
N LYS A 289 -23.69 19.34 4.88
CA LYS A 289 -22.50 19.92 4.25
C LYS A 289 -21.79 20.85 5.27
N PRO A 290 -20.49 20.65 5.58
CA PRO A 290 -19.74 21.56 6.43
C PRO A 290 -19.64 22.96 5.80
N LYS A 291 -19.80 24.00 6.62
CA LYS A 291 -19.51 25.39 6.25
C LYS A 291 -18.04 25.70 6.51
N LEU A 292 -17.52 26.78 5.92
CA LEU A 292 -16.12 27.22 6.10
C LEU A 292 -15.74 27.34 7.58
N LYS A 293 -16.64 27.87 8.43
CA LYS A 293 -16.41 27.97 9.88
C LYS A 293 -16.12 26.63 10.56
N HIS A 294 -16.73 25.54 10.11
CA HIS A 294 -16.50 24.20 10.68
C HIS A 294 -15.11 23.68 10.30
N TRP A 295 -14.66 23.95 9.06
CA TRP A 295 -13.31 23.62 8.62
C TRP A 295 -12.25 24.41 9.40
N LEU A 296 -12.42 25.72 9.53
CA LEU A 296 -11.49 26.57 10.30
C LEU A 296 -11.39 26.10 11.75
N MET A 297 -12.53 25.85 12.40
CA MET A 297 -12.55 25.36 13.77
C MET A 297 -11.86 23.99 13.92
N ALA A 298 -12.14 23.03 13.03
CA ALA A 298 -11.48 21.72 13.08
C ALA A 298 -9.97 21.80 12.81
N LEU A 299 -9.54 22.65 11.87
CA LEU A 299 -8.13 22.90 11.58
C LEU A 299 -7.42 23.48 12.81
N SER A 300 -8.04 24.45 13.50
CA SER A 300 -7.49 25.04 14.72
C SER A 300 -7.39 24.04 15.86
N ILE A 301 -8.44 23.23 16.10
CA ILE A 301 -8.42 22.19 17.13
C ILE A 301 -7.32 21.17 16.82
N SER A 302 -7.24 20.71 15.58
CA SER A 302 -6.22 19.72 15.16
C SER A 302 -4.80 20.28 15.28
N LEU A 303 -4.59 21.55 14.98
CA LEU A 303 -3.30 22.22 15.13
C LEU A 303 -2.89 22.32 16.61
N ALA A 304 -3.83 22.68 17.49
CA ALA A 304 -3.58 22.72 18.93
C ALA A 304 -3.20 21.33 19.48
N MET A 305 -3.88 20.27 19.04
CA MET A 305 -3.56 18.89 19.42
C MET A 305 -2.16 18.48 18.96
N LEU A 306 -1.76 18.86 17.74
CA LEU A 306 -0.41 18.63 17.25
C LEU A 306 0.66 19.41 18.01
N ALA A 307 0.38 20.66 18.39
CA ALA A 307 1.29 21.45 19.20
C ALA A 307 1.53 20.80 20.58
N VAL A 308 0.48 20.28 21.21
CA VAL A 308 0.59 19.52 22.47
C VAL A 308 1.42 18.24 22.27
N ALA A 309 1.14 17.47 21.22
CA ALA A 309 1.89 16.25 20.92
C ALA A 309 3.37 16.52 20.62
N GLN A 310 3.67 17.61 19.90
CA GLN A 310 5.03 18.05 19.62
C GLN A 310 5.74 18.52 20.89
N TRP A 311 5.06 19.23 21.78
CA TRP A 311 5.62 19.64 23.06
C TRP A 311 5.92 18.44 23.97
N GLN A 312 5.01 17.46 24.04
CA GLN A 312 5.15 16.31 24.93
C GLN A 312 6.27 15.35 24.50
N PHE A 313 6.49 15.19 23.20
CA PHE A 313 7.40 14.16 22.70
C PHE A 313 8.49 14.64 21.74
N ALA A 314 8.44 15.87 21.21
CA ALA A 314 9.37 16.42 20.20
C ALA A 314 9.53 15.56 18.92
N ILE A 315 8.48 14.85 18.51
CA ILE A 315 8.60 13.69 17.61
C ILE A 315 8.56 14.03 16.11
N MET A 316 7.87 15.08 15.69
CA MET A 316 7.61 15.28 14.26
C MET A 316 8.61 16.27 13.66
N THR A 317 9.69 15.70 13.11
CA THR A 317 10.76 16.42 12.41
C THR A 317 10.38 16.73 10.96
N SER A 318 9.54 15.91 10.33
CA SER A 318 9.07 16.08 8.94
C SER A 318 7.84 17.00 8.85
N PHE A 319 7.92 17.98 7.95
CA PHE A 319 6.82 18.87 7.61
C PHE A 319 5.72 18.14 6.83
N ALA A 320 6.07 17.19 5.97
CA ALA A 320 5.08 16.37 5.27
C ALA A 320 4.26 15.50 6.22
N ALA A 321 4.93 14.83 7.17
CA ALA A 321 4.28 13.99 8.16
C ALA A 321 3.33 14.79 9.07
N THR A 322 3.79 15.94 9.59
CA THR A 322 2.93 16.83 10.40
C THR A 322 1.71 17.29 9.62
N THR A 323 1.89 17.70 8.37
CA THR A 323 0.82 18.15 7.48
C THR A 323 -0.21 17.04 7.24
N LEU A 324 0.22 15.80 7.00
CA LEU A 324 -0.69 14.68 6.78
C LEU A 324 -1.52 14.37 8.03
N VAL A 325 -0.87 14.29 9.21
CA VAL A 325 -1.58 14.03 10.47
C VAL A 325 -2.55 15.17 10.79
N TRP A 326 -2.16 16.42 10.53
CA TRP A 326 -3.02 17.60 10.72
C TRP A 326 -4.32 17.50 9.92
N PHE A 327 -4.21 17.16 8.64
CA PHE A 327 -5.36 16.98 7.76
C PHE A 327 -6.21 15.75 8.12
N ALA A 328 -5.58 14.65 8.56
CA ALA A 328 -6.29 13.46 9.01
C ALA A 328 -7.14 13.74 10.27
N LEU A 329 -6.57 14.43 11.26
CA LEU A 329 -7.28 14.85 12.47
C LEU A 329 -8.42 15.82 12.13
N THR A 330 -8.17 16.75 11.20
CA THR A 330 -9.20 17.69 10.73
C THR A 330 -10.37 16.94 10.10
N ALA A 331 -10.10 15.99 9.20
CA ALA A 331 -11.11 15.19 8.55
C ALA A 331 -11.93 14.32 9.53
N LEU A 332 -11.31 13.87 10.62
CA LEU A 332 -11.97 13.14 11.70
C LEU A 332 -12.91 14.04 12.53
N ILE A 333 -12.48 15.27 12.83
CA ILE A 333 -13.20 16.18 13.73
C ILE A 333 -14.34 16.92 13.03
N VAL A 334 -14.17 17.33 11.76
CA VAL A 334 -15.16 18.16 11.03
C VAL A 334 -16.59 17.61 11.12
N PRO A 335 -16.87 16.32 10.88
CA PRO A 335 -18.23 15.79 10.93
C PRO A 335 -18.93 16.04 12.28
N SER A 336 -18.18 16.00 13.39
CA SER A 336 -18.73 16.24 14.74
C SER A 336 -19.24 17.68 14.93
N LEU A 337 -18.65 18.64 14.20
CA LEU A 337 -18.97 20.08 14.27
C LEU A 337 -20.15 20.50 13.38
N THR A 338 -20.57 19.63 12.45
CA THR A 338 -21.50 20.04 11.38
C THR A 338 -22.96 20.08 11.78
N ARG A 339 -23.40 19.24 12.73
CA ARG A 339 -24.80 19.19 13.17
C ARG A 339 -24.92 19.86 14.52
N LEU A 340 -25.71 20.94 14.56
CA LEU A 340 -26.01 21.70 15.78
C LEU A 340 -27.35 21.19 16.36
N ASP A 341 -27.26 20.14 17.17
CA ASP A 341 -28.35 19.53 17.93
C ASP A 341 -27.97 19.40 19.43
N LYS A 342 -28.89 18.94 20.29
CA LYS A 342 -28.61 18.69 21.72
C LYS A 342 -27.47 17.68 21.94
N GLY A 343 -27.13 16.86 20.94
CA GLY A 343 -26.05 15.89 20.95
C GLY A 343 -24.71 16.40 20.42
N THR A 344 -24.57 17.69 20.11
CA THR A 344 -23.34 18.25 19.54
C THR A 344 -22.16 18.12 20.50
N LEU A 345 -22.33 18.59 21.74
CA LEU A 345 -21.30 18.55 22.78
C LEU A 345 -20.76 17.13 23.05
N PRO A 346 -21.60 16.10 23.31
CA PRO A 346 -21.09 14.76 23.53
C PRO A 346 -20.42 14.19 22.27
N ARG A 347 -20.92 14.47 21.07
CA ARG A 347 -20.30 14.01 19.82
C ARG A 347 -18.93 14.62 19.59
N MET A 348 -18.79 15.92 19.86
CA MET A 348 -17.50 16.62 19.81
C MET A 348 -16.51 16.05 20.84
N ALA A 349 -16.95 15.85 22.08
CA ALA A 349 -16.11 15.28 23.14
C ALA A 349 -15.60 13.88 22.76
N ILE A 350 -16.47 13.02 22.23
CA ILE A 350 -16.09 11.69 21.74
C ILE A 350 -15.10 11.80 20.59
N SER A 351 -15.37 12.65 19.60
CA SER A 351 -14.49 12.81 18.42
C SER A 351 -13.11 13.34 18.79
N ILE A 352 -13.04 14.35 19.65
CA ILE A 352 -11.77 14.95 20.10
C ILE A 352 -11.03 13.99 21.03
N GLY A 353 -11.73 13.33 21.95
CA GLY A 353 -11.14 12.31 22.83
C GLY A 353 -10.56 11.13 22.02
N PHE A 354 -11.27 10.66 21.00
CA PHE A 354 -10.78 9.63 20.10
C PHE A 354 -9.59 10.10 19.26
N ALA A 355 -9.65 11.32 18.72
CA ALA A 355 -8.54 11.93 17.99
C ALA A 355 -7.28 12.06 18.86
N ALA A 356 -7.43 12.46 20.13
CA ALA A 356 -6.34 12.59 21.08
C ALA A 356 -5.74 11.22 21.42
N LEU A 357 -6.60 10.21 21.67
CA LEU A 357 -6.16 8.85 21.90
C LEU A 357 -5.34 8.31 20.73
N LEU A 358 -5.83 8.46 19.50
CA LEU A 358 -5.12 8.00 18.30
C LEU A 358 -3.79 8.73 18.13
N LEU A 359 -3.76 10.05 18.33
CA LEU A 359 -2.54 10.83 18.23
C LEU A 359 -1.50 10.37 19.26
N THR A 360 -1.90 10.18 20.52
CA THR A 360 -1.02 9.69 21.59
C THR A 360 -0.51 8.28 21.31
N LEU A 361 -1.38 7.37 20.86
CA LEU A 361 -0.96 6.01 20.50
C LEU A 361 0.04 6.03 19.34
N TYR A 362 -0.20 6.89 18.35
CA TYR A 362 0.68 7.03 17.20
C TYR A 362 2.05 7.58 17.58
N THR A 363 2.11 8.66 18.36
CA THR A 363 3.36 9.29 18.78
C THR A 363 4.16 8.38 19.72
N THR A 364 3.50 7.73 20.69
CA THR A 364 4.17 6.79 21.59
C THR A 364 4.73 5.58 20.84
N ALA A 365 3.94 4.97 19.94
CA ALA A 365 4.41 3.86 19.12
C ALA A 365 5.60 4.24 18.24
N LYS A 366 5.54 5.42 17.59
CA LYS A 366 6.67 5.96 16.83
C LYS A 366 7.93 6.08 17.68
N HIS A 367 7.83 6.67 18.87
CA HIS A 367 8.98 6.87 19.74
C HIS A 367 9.66 5.55 20.12
N HIS A 368 8.87 4.54 20.49
CA HIS A 368 9.41 3.22 20.81
C HIS A 368 10.01 2.50 19.59
N LEU A 369 9.41 2.65 18.41
CA LEU A 369 9.94 2.07 17.18
C LEU A 369 11.26 2.70 16.74
N ALA A 370 11.42 4.02 16.91
CA ALA A 370 12.67 4.71 16.60
C ALA A 370 13.85 4.11 17.40
N VAL A 371 13.64 3.89 18.71
CA VAL A 371 14.62 3.26 19.60
C VAL A 371 14.97 1.83 19.16
N LEU A 372 13.99 1.06 18.69
CA LEU A 372 14.19 -0.33 18.27
C LEU A 372 14.93 -0.50 16.94
N MET A 373 14.76 0.43 16.01
CA MET A 373 15.38 0.33 14.69
C MET A 373 16.81 0.87 14.67
N GLY A 374 17.09 1.96 15.38
CA GLY A 374 18.42 2.60 15.39
C GLY A 374 18.92 3.03 14.01
N LEU A 375 18.01 3.32 13.08
CA LEU A 375 18.33 3.81 11.74
C LEU A 375 18.05 5.32 11.69
N ASP A 376 19.12 6.11 11.68
CA ASP A 376 19.03 7.54 11.46
C ASP A 376 19.41 7.87 10.02
N ALA A 377 18.53 8.61 9.33
CA ALA A 377 18.84 9.19 8.03
C ALA A 377 18.54 10.70 8.08
N PRO A 378 19.43 11.54 7.53
CA PRO A 378 19.18 12.97 7.49
C PRO A 378 17.95 13.26 6.60
N LEU A 379 17.00 14.00 7.14
CA LEU A 379 15.80 14.39 6.40
C LEU A 379 16.17 15.35 5.27
N ASN A 380 15.82 15.01 4.04
CA ASN A 380 15.94 15.92 2.91
C ASN A 380 14.78 16.92 2.91
N LEU A 381 15.03 18.15 3.35
CA LEU A 381 14.03 19.21 3.48
C LEU A 381 13.31 19.56 2.17
N ILE A 382 14.01 19.46 1.03
CA ILE A 382 13.41 19.77 -0.28
C ILE A 382 12.43 18.67 -0.67
N ALA A 383 12.82 17.40 -0.50
CA ALA A 383 11.96 16.26 -0.75
C ALA A 383 10.74 16.26 0.19
N ASP A 384 10.96 16.56 1.47
CA ASP A 384 9.91 16.67 2.48
C ASP A 384 8.90 17.78 2.14
N SER A 385 9.39 18.97 1.75
CA SER A 385 8.53 20.09 1.33
C SER A 385 7.72 19.77 0.07
N PHE A 386 8.33 19.08 -0.90
CA PHE A 386 7.64 18.61 -2.10
C PHE A 386 6.49 17.65 -1.75
N VAL A 387 6.72 16.69 -0.85
CA VAL A 387 5.69 15.75 -0.40
C VAL A 387 4.58 16.47 0.38
N ALA A 388 4.93 17.46 1.21
CA ALA A 388 3.92 18.26 1.91
C ALA A 388 2.98 18.98 0.94
N LEU A 389 3.52 19.57 -0.15
CA LEU A 389 2.70 20.19 -1.21
C LEU A 389 1.75 19.18 -1.87
N LEU A 390 2.22 17.95 -2.11
CA LEU A 390 1.38 16.87 -2.65
C LEU A 390 0.23 16.53 -1.69
N PHE A 391 0.47 16.45 -0.38
CA PHE A 391 -0.58 16.17 0.60
C PHE A 391 -1.58 17.32 0.78
N ILE A 392 -1.12 18.57 0.71
CA ILE A 392 -2.01 19.74 0.64
C ILE A 392 -2.91 19.65 -0.60
N GLY A 393 -2.33 19.33 -1.76
CA GLY A 393 -3.08 19.12 -3.00
C GLY A 393 -4.12 18.01 -2.86
N LEU A 394 -3.74 16.84 -2.32
CA LEU A 394 -4.64 15.73 -2.04
C LEU A 394 -5.81 16.17 -1.15
N PHE A 395 -5.54 16.87 -0.05
CA PHE A 395 -6.57 17.32 0.89
C PHE A 395 -7.55 18.29 0.22
N VAL A 396 -7.04 19.34 -0.42
CA VAL A 396 -7.87 20.36 -1.09
C VAL A 396 -8.72 19.75 -2.21
N LEU A 397 -8.12 18.92 -3.07
CA LEU A 397 -8.83 18.27 -4.16
C LEU A 397 -9.86 17.25 -3.65
N SER A 398 -9.57 16.53 -2.56
CA SER A 398 -10.53 15.61 -1.95
C SER A 398 -11.78 16.34 -1.43
N ILE A 399 -11.60 17.50 -0.79
CA ILE A 399 -12.71 18.35 -0.32
C ILE A 399 -13.52 18.87 -1.51
N ALA A 400 -12.84 19.34 -2.56
CA ALA A 400 -13.51 19.84 -3.76
C ALA A 400 -14.38 18.75 -4.41
N LEU A 401 -13.84 17.53 -4.58
CA LEU A 401 -14.57 16.38 -5.11
C LEU A 401 -15.78 16.00 -4.23
N GLN A 402 -15.65 16.08 -2.91
CA GLN A 402 -16.71 15.66 -1.99
C GLN A 402 -17.84 16.69 -1.85
N TYR A 403 -17.52 17.99 -1.79
CA TYR A 403 -18.50 19.03 -1.42
C TYR A 403 -18.90 19.97 -2.56
N TRP A 404 -18.07 20.08 -3.61
CA TRP A 404 -18.31 20.97 -4.74
C TRP A 404 -18.43 20.26 -6.10
N PRO A 405 -19.21 19.16 -6.22
CA PRO A 405 -19.31 18.39 -7.48
C PRO A 405 -20.02 19.17 -8.62
N HIS A 406 -20.65 20.29 -8.31
CA HIS A 406 -21.36 21.14 -9.28
C HIS A 406 -20.43 22.05 -10.09
N ILE A 407 -19.20 22.30 -9.62
CA ILE A 407 -18.25 23.16 -10.32
C ILE A 407 -17.71 22.43 -11.56
N HIS A 408 -17.65 23.12 -12.70
CA HIS A 408 -17.32 22.48 -13.99
C HIS A 408 -15.96 21.75 -13.98
N TRP A 409 -14.91 22.37 -13.47
CA TRP A 409 -13.58 21.75 -13.43
C TRP A 409 -13.55 20.53 -12.49
N VAL A 410 -14.26 20.59 -11.35
CA VAL A 410 -14.40 19.45 -10.42
C VAL A 410 -15.12 18.29 -11.09
N LYS A 411 -16.18 18.57 -11.86
CA LYS A 411 -16.88 17.53 -12.63
C LYS A 411 -15.99 16.86 -13.66
N ARG A 412 -15.15 17.62 -14.38
CA ARG A 412 -14.17 17.05 -15.33
C ARG A 412 -13.13 16.20 -14.60
N LEU A 413 -12.61 16.69 -13.49
CA LEU A 413 -11.66 15.95 -12.65
C LEU A 413 -12.29 14.65 -12.11
N PHE A 414 -13.53 14.71 -11.63
CA PHE A 414 -14.27 13.53 -11.17
C PHE A 414 -14.42 12.48 -12.28
N ILE A 415 -14.79 12.88 -13.51
CA ILE A 415 -14.94 11.96 -14.63
C ILE A 415 -13.60 11.28 -14.95
N TRP A 416 -12.53 12.06 -15.01
CA TRP A 416 -11.18 11.54 -15.28
C TRP A 416 -10.68 10.59 -14.18
N LEU A 417 -10.86 10.95 -12.90
CA LEU A 417 -10.51 10.10 -11.76
C LEU A 417 -11.39 8.85 -11.67
N ASN A 418 -12.68 8.96 -11.95
CA ASN A 418 -13.60 7.83 -11.93
C ASN A 418 -13.27 6.82 -13.04
N ALA A 419 -12.62 7.25 -14.12
CA ALA A 419 -12.02 6.34 -15.12
C ALA A 419 -10.66 5.76 -14.67
N GLY A 420 -10.10 6.17 -13.54
CA GLY A 420 -8.75 5.75 -13.11
C GLY A 420 -7.66 6.42 -13.92
N ALA A 421 -7.89 7.68 -14.33
CA ALA A 421 -6.99 8.47 -15.17
C ALA A 421 -6.68 7.85 -16.55
N TYR A 422 -7.44 6.82 -16.98
CA TYR A 422 -7.22 6.04 -18.21
C TYR A 422 -5.85 5.34 -18.29
N LEU A 423 -5.10 5.30 -17.18
CA LEU A 423 -3.73 4.78 -17.16
C LEU A 423 -3.70 3.26 -17.34
N ASP A 424 -4.69 2.57 -16.79
CA ASP A 424 -4.76 1.12 -16.85
C ASP A 424 -5.18 0.62 -18.23
N GLU A 425 -6.06 1.34 -18.93
CA GLU A 425 -6.46 1.04 -20.31
C GLU A 425 -5.25 1.15 -21.25
N TRP A 426 -4.45 2.20 -21.09
CA TRP A 426 -3.23 2.36 -21.87
C TRP A 426 -2.21 1.26 -21.58
N SER A 427 -1.96 0.98 -20.29
CA SER A 427 -1.08 -0.11 -19.86
C SER A 427 -1.55 -1.48 -20.39
N THR A 428 -2.86 -1.74 -20.37
CA THR A 428 -3.44 -2.99 -20.85
C THR A 428 -3.28 -3.13 -22.36
N ARG A 429 -3.60 -2.08 -23.13
CA ARG A 429 -3.41 -2.09 -24.60
C ARG A 429 -1.96 -2.33 -24.99
N LEU A 430 -1.03 -1.64 -24.31
CA LEU A 430 0.40 -1.80 -24.57
C LEU A 430 0.87 -3.21 -24.20
N THR A 431 0.40 -3.75 -23.08
CA THR A 431 0.73 -5.12 -22.64
C THR A 431 0.25 -6.16 -23.64
N LEU A 432 -1.02 -6.07 -24.08
CA LEU A 432 -1.59 -7.04 -25.02
C LEU A 432 -0.99 -6.91 -26.43
N LYS A 433 -0.56 -5.70 -26.83
CA LYS A 433 0.14 -5.49 -28.10
C LYS A 433 1.54 -6.12 -28.10
N LEU A 434 2.28 -6.00 -26.99
CA LEU A 434 3.63 -6.52 -26.88
C LEU A 434 3.68 -8.01 -26.51
N TRP A 435 2.70 -8.47 -25.70
CA TRP A 435 2.66 -9.81 -25.15
C TRP A 435 1.21 -10.33 -25.07
N PRO A 436 0.62 -10.76 -26.20
CA PRO A 436 -0.74 -11.27 -26.23
C PRO A 436 -0.89 -12.51 -25.35
N SER A 437 -2.09 -12.70 -24.79
CA SER A 437 -2.43 -13.87 -23.96
C SER A 437 -3.32 -14.81 -24.77
N GLU A 438 -2.80 -15.98 -25.13
CA GLU A 438 -3.56 -16.99 -25.88
C GLU A 438 -4.78 -17.50 -25.10
N SER A 439 -4.66 -17.67 -23.78
CA SER A 439 -5.79 -18.11 -22.93
C SER A 439 -6.93 -17.09 -22.94
N LEU A 440 -6.59 -15.80 -22.90
CA LEU A 440 -7.57 -14.72 -22.98
C LEU A 440 -8.21 -14.62 -24.37
N LEU A 441 -7.43 -14.77 -25.43
CA LEU A 441 -7.95 -14.78 -26.81
C LEU A 441 -8.93 -15.95 -27.00
N LYS A 442 -8.59 -17.15 -26.55
CA LYS A 442 -9.47 -18.32 -26.62
C LYS A 442 -10.80 -18.08 -25.92
N LEU A 443 -10.78 -17.55 -24.69
CA LEU A 443 -12.00 -17.24 -23.92
C LEU A 443 -12.86 -16.15 -24.58
N GLN A 444 -12.24 -15.13 -25.18
CA GLN A 444 -12.99 -14.11 -25.92
C GLN A 444 -13.70 -14.70 -27.15
N HIS A 445 -13.11 -15.70 -27.79
CA HIS A 445 -13.73 -16.36 -28.94
C HIS A 445 -14.87 -17.32 -28.52
N THR A 446 -14.78 -17.96 -27.34
CA THR A 446 -15.87 -18.81 -26.81
C THR A 446 -17.09 -18.01 -26.34
N ASP A 447 -16.91 -16.81 -25.77
CA ASP A 447 -18.05 -15.95 -25.36
C ASP A 447 -18.90 -15.45 -26.57
N TRP A 448 -18.38 -15.50 -27.80
CA TRP A 448 -19.16 -15.27 -29.03
C TRP A 448 -19.90 -16.51 -29.54
N GLN A 449 -19.60 -17.69 -28.99
CA GLN A 449 -20.30 -18.94 -29.21
C GLN A 449 -21.22 -19.26 -28.03
N VAL A 450 -21.96 -18.26 -27.52
CA VAL A 450 -23.18 -18.57 -26.76
C VAL A 450 -24.14 -19.18 -27.78
N GLU A 451 -24.08 -20.50 -27.89
CA GLU A 451 -25.11 -21.28 -28.55
C GLU A 451 -26.46 -20.86 -27.98
N THR A 452 -27.41 -20.80 -28.90
CA THR A 452 -28.81 -20.46 -28.71
C THR A 452 -29.53 -21.58 -27.94
N GLU A 453 -29.04 -21.91 -26.75
CA GLU A 453 -29.63 -22.90 -25.85
C GLU A 453 -30.19 -22.23 -24.59
N ALA A 454 -31.27 -21.50 -24.80
CA ALA A 454 -32.33 -21.30 -23.80
C ALA A 454 -33.64 -21.01 -24.55
N LYS A 455 -34.26 -22.07 -25.07
CA LYS A 455 -35.70 -22.17 -25.28
C LYS A 455 -36.31 -22.89 -24.10
#